data_AF-A0A7Y7C1N5-F1
#
_entry.id   AF-A0A7Y7C1N5-F1
#
_cell.length_a   1.000
_cell.length_b   1.000
_cell.length_c   1.000
_cell.angle_alpha   90.00
_cell.angle_beta   90.00
_cell.angle_gamma   90.00
#
_symmetry.space_group_name_H-M   'P 1'
#
loop_
_entity.id
_entity.type
_entity.pdbx_description
1 polymer ?
#
loop_
_entity_poly.entity_id
_entity_poly.type
_entity_poly.pdbx_seq_one_letter_code
_entity_poly.pdbx_strand_id
1 'polypeptide(L)'
;MRWTWMAVVLLAAGCDGIDLRKLVTQHEARTRVDAESAGDHCPLGGRAFLAGLDLNDNGVLDDGEVTSTEYVCATPTPGVLVHLQDVPPGEQCPHGGHVSRAGQDVNGNDLLEDNEITREVYGCAESASRQVLHRTRHQPPGGHVPPWLCSWGRTWVEAGPDANGSGLLDDDEVRAMESVCIEPARLMVTQAPELAGAACPQGGARVQAGVDADGDGVLGGPELHMTAFVCETLHTFYGDYTVRTPADLAALQRISRIQGSLVLSDTSLTELRLPGLAVVDRSVRLLNNQLLTQVDLPGLRFVGDDFEVSSNPALSTLQAGGADHQRLFVGRGLVVNNNDQLRGLSGLLSVSPRVNLLLMDNASLEFSPGEESPLLGVDNLMGSLTVAGNDALHALPLSNLFHVGESILIARNKALRSLDGLNPWTIGGGLDISDNEALHEIASLTQLRHLSELSVKGNPALTTLEDLSALSTLKSLRVLDNASLVQLGLTALHQVDQAFEVTGNLELPSCLATSLAASVYTGDAGQLHISGNDDTATCGE
;
A
#
# COMPACT_ATOMS: atom_id res chain seq x y z
N MET A 1 -90.62 42.88 -25.20
CA MET A 1 -89.28 43.29 -24.68
C MET A 1 -88.25 42.45 -25.43
N ARG A 2 -87.68 43.00 -26.52
CA ARG A 2 -86.32 43.59 -26.60
C ARG A 2 -85.19 42.64 -26.14
N TRP A 3 -84.35 42.28 -27.13
CA TRP A 3 -82.88 42.12 -27.07
C TRP A 3 -82.38 40.82 -26.39
N THR A 4 -81.38 40.07 -26.88
CA THR A 4 -80.22 40.38 -27.73
C THR A 4 -79.57 39.08 -28.24
N TRP A 5 -78.83 39.21 -29.34
CA TRP A 5 -78.03 38.18 -30.01
C TRP A 5 -76.78 37.77 -29.22
N MET A 6 -76.31 36.53 -29.39
CA MET A 6 -74.88 36.24 -29.57
C MET A 6 -74.69 34.96 -30.38
N ALA A 7 -74.15 35.14 -31.58
CA ALA A 7 -73.50 34.13 -32.40
C ALA A 7 -72.00 34.44 -32.40
N VAL A 8 -71.13 33.44 -32.17
CA VAL A 8 -69.73 33.31 -32.66
C VAL A 8 -69.41 31.81 -32.51
N VAL A 9 -69.34 30.96 -33.54
CA VAL A 9 -68.38 30.85 -34.67
C VAL A 9 -67.12 30.02 -34.32
N LEU A 10 -67.00 28.90 -35.04
CA LEU A 10 -65.83 28.14 -35.52
C LEU A 10 -64.65 27.83 -34.60
N LEU A 11 -64.37 26.53 -34.44
CA LEU A 11 -63.03 25.98 -34.62
C LEU A 11 -63.12 24.68 -35.42
N ALA A 12 -63.02 24.82 -36.74
CA ALA A 12 -62.37 23.83 -37.58
C ALA A 12 -60.88 24.21 -37.63
N ALA A 13 -60.05 23.40 -36.96
CA ALA A 13 -58.60 23.32 -37.13
C ALA A 13 -58.31 21.84 -36.85
N GLY A 14 -58.08 21.01 -37.86
CA GLY A 14 -56.82 20.98 -38.58
C GLY A 14 -56.05 19.78 -38.03
N CYS A 15 -56.19 18.62 -38.68
CA CYS A 15 -55.26 17.51 -38.51
C CYS A 15 -53.95 17.88 -39.23
N ASP A 16 -53.24 18.87 -38.71
CA ASP A 16 -51.85 19.12 -39.06
C ASP A 16 -51.00 18.68 -37.88
N GLY A 17 -50.20 17.62 -38.07
CA GLY A 17 -49.10 17.35 -37.14
C GLY A 17 -48.80 15.90 -36.78
N ILE A 18 -49.41 14.88 -37.40
CA ILE A 18 -48.83 13.54 -37.38
C ILE A 18 -48.34 13.22 -38.79
N ASP A 19 -47.10 13.59 -39.06
CA ASP A 19 -46.39 13.09 -40.24
C ASP A 19 -46.11 11.59 -40.02
N LEU A 20 -47.02 10.75 -40.49
CA LEU A 20 -46.90 9.30 -40.45
C LEU A 20 -45.62 8.81 -41.16
N ARG A 21 -44.95 9.62 -42.00
CA ARG A 21 -43.65 9.25 -42.59
C ARG A 21 -42.54 9.25 -41.55
N LYS A 22 -42.54 10.18 -40.59
CA LYS A 22 -41.58 10.20 -39.48
C LYS A 22 -41.76 9.05 -38.48
N LEU A 23 -42.93 8.39 -38.49
CA LEU A 23 -43.21 7.19 -37.69
C LEU A 23 -42.94 5.88 -38.45
N VAL A 24 -42.61 5.94 -39.75
CA VAL A 24 -42.45 4.78 -40.65
C VAL A 24 -41.07 4.76 -41.34
N THR A 25 -40.25 5.80 -41.22
CA THR A 25 -38.83 5.75 -41.64
C THR A 25 -38.06 4.81 -40.71
N GLN A 26 -38.00 3.53 -41.08
CA GLN A 26 -37.03 2.58 -40.55
C GLN A 26 -35.70 2.87 -41.24
N HIS A 27 -34.81 3.56 -40.55
CA HIS A 27 -33.40 3.67 -40.94
C HIS A 27 -32.75 2.29 -40.77
N GLU A 28 -31.86 1.93 -41.69
CA GLU A 28 -31.19 0.62 -41.62
C GLU A 28 -30.16 0.61 -40.48
N ALA A 29 -30.17 -0.45 -39.67
CA ALA A 29 -29.11 -0.67 -38.69
C ALA A 29 -27.82 -1.10 -39.40
N ARG A 30 -26.71 -0.43 -39.08
CA ARG A 30 -25.39 -0.70 -39.66
C ARG A 30 -24.37 -0.90 -38.55
N THR A 31 -23.35 -1.69 -38.86
CA THR A 31 -22.20 -1.94 -37.98
C THR A 31 -20.90 -1.64 -38.71
N ARG A 32 -19.95 -1.01 -38.03
CA ARG A 32 -18.62 -0.70 -38.53
C ARG A 32 -17.59 -1.19 -37.51
N VAL A 33 -16.45 -1.72 -37.97
CA VAL A 33 -15.37 -2.14 -37.09
C VAL A 33 -14.14 -1.30 -37.38
N ASP A 34 -13.71 -0.54 -36.39
CA ASP A 34 -12.54 0.31 -36.45
C ASP A 34 -11.42 -0.27 -35.57
N ALA A 35 -10.17 0.13 -35.85
CA ALA A 35 -9.04 -0.23 -35.00
C ALA A 35 -9.03 0.68 -33.76
N GLU A 36 -8.90 0.10 -32.57
CA GLU A 36 -8.73 0.85 -31.32
C GLU A 36 -7.24 0.97 -31.00
N SER A 37 -6.75 2.20 -30.93
CA SER A 37 -5.38 2.47 -30.48
C SER A 37 -5.23 2.16 -28.99
N ALA A 38 -4.01 1.81 -28.57
CA ALA A 38 -3.72 1.69 -27.14
C ALA A 38 -4.04 3.00 -26.40
N GLY A 39 -4.82 2.91 -25.32
CA GLY A 39 -5.32 4.06 -24.59
C GLY A 39 -6.35 3.69 -23.53
N ASP A 40 -7.24 4.63 -23.21
CA ASP A 40 -8.16 4.55 -22.07
C ASP A 40 -9.18 3.40 -22.17
N HIS A 41 -9.62 3.01 -23.38
CA HIS A 41 -10.56 1.90 -23.55
C HIS A 41 -9.87 0.53 -23.52
N CYS A 42 -8.78 0.41 -24.29
CA CYS A 42 -7.97 -0.79 -24.38
C CYS A 42 -6.49 -0.42 -24.15
N PRO A 43 -5.89 -0.78 -22.99
CA PRO A 43 -4.50 -0.43 -22.69
C PRO A 43 -3.47 -0.94 -23.71
N LEU A 44 -3.79 -2.02 -24.42
CA LEU A 44 -2.95 -2.62 -25.47
C LEU A 44 -3.53 -2.48 -26.87
N GLY A 45 -4.56 -1.64 -27.03
CA GLY A 45 -5.33 -1.52 -28.27
C GLY A 45 -6.22 -2.72 -28.53
N GLY A 46 -6.89 -2.69 -29.68
CA GLY A 46 -7.88 -3.71 -30.03
C GLY A 46 -8.74 -3.28 -31.20
N ARG A 47 -10.03 -3.62 -31.13
CA ARG A 47 -11.03 -3.28 -32.15
C ARG A 47 -12.24 -2.65 -31.48
N ALA A 48 -12.76 -1.59 -32.09
CA ALA A 48 -14.01 -0.95 -31.70
C ALA A 48 -15.12 -1.39 -32.66
N PHE A 49 -16.17 -2.00 -32.13
CA PHE A 49 -17.37 -2.41 -32.84
C PHE A 49 -18.44 -1.35 -32.62
N LEU A 50 -18.78 -0.63 -33.68
CA LEU A 50 -19.71 0.48 -33.68
C LEU A 50 -21.02 0.01 -34.27
N ALA A 51 -22.13 0.37 -33.64
CA ALA A 51 -23.48 0.10 -34.13
C ALA A 51 -24.33 1.37 -34.09
N GLY A 52 -25.20 1.54 -35.08
CA GLY A 52 -26.10 2.67 -35.17
C GLY A 52 -27.12 2.53 -36.29
N LEU A 53 -27.93 3.57 -36.47
CA LEU A 53 -28.88 3.68 -37.57
C LEU A 53 -28.30 4.61 -38.62
N ASP A 54 -28.34 4.22 -39.89
CA ASP A 54 -27.98 5.07 -41.04
C ASP A 54 -29.04 6.18 -41.19
N LEU A 55 -28.87 7.29 -40.46
CA LEU A 55 -29.88 8.35 -40.32
C LEU A 55 -30.01 9.19 -41.59
N ASN A 56 -28.98 9.16 -42.44
CA ASN A 56 -28.96 9.90 -43.70
C ASN A 56 -29.19 8.99 -44.93
N ASP A 57 -29.43 7.69 -44.70
CA ASP A 57 -29.65 6.63 -45.70
C ASP A 57 -28.57 6.58 -46.80
N ASN A 58 -27.30 6.86 -46.45
CA ASN A 58 -26.19 6.88 -47.41
C ASN A 58 -25.50 5.52 -47.59
N GLY A 59 -25.88 4.51 -46.81
CA GLY A 59 -25.37 3.15 -46.82
C GLY A 59 -24.10 2.94 -45.99
N VAL A 60 -23.65 3.93 -45.22
CA VAL A 60 -22.46 3.90 -44.36
C VAL A 60 -22.87 4.32 -42.95
N LEU A 61 -22.23 3.72 -41.92
CA LEU A 61 -22.37 4.23 -40.55
C LEU A 61 -21.37 5.35 -40.33
N ASP A 62 -21.83 6.60 -40.34
CA ASP A 62 -21.02 7.79 -40.06
C ASP A 62 -20.82 7.99 -38.54
N ASP A 63 -19.79 8.74 -38.12
CA ASP A 63 -19.47 8.91 -36.68
C ASP A 63 -20.59 9.56 -35.87
N GLY A 64 -21.39 10.42 -36.51
CA GLY A 64 -22.55 11.06 -35.88
C GLY A 64 -23.78 10.15 -35.73
N GLU A 65 -23.74 8.95 -36.32
CA GLU A 65 -24.83 7.97 -36.35
C GLU A 65 -24.63 6.81 -35.37
N VAL A 66 -23.42 6.69 -34.82
CA VAL A 66 -23.07 5.68 -33.82
C VAL A 66 -23.89 5.90 -32.55
N THR A 67 -24.60 4.87 -32.11
CA THR A 67 -25.38 4.89 -30.87
C THR A 67 -24.85 3.92 -29.82
N SER A 68 -23.99 2.98 -30.21
CA SER A 68 -23.35 2.02 -29.31
C SER A 68 -21.94 1.69 -29.81
N THR A 69 -21.02 1.59 -28.87
CA THR A 69 -19.64 1.17 -29.11
C THR A 69 -19.29 0.05 -28.13
N GLU A 70 -18.72 -1.03 -28.65
CA GLU A 70 -18.16 -2.12 -27.86
C GLU A 70 -16.70 -2.33 -28.24
N TYR A 71 -15.89 -2.81 -27.31
CA TYR A 71 -14.46 -2.99 -27.56
C TYR A 71 -14.06 -4.45 -27.36
N VAL A 72 -13.20 -4.96 -28.24
CA VAL A 72 -12.46 -6.22 -28.02
C VAL A 72 -11.00 -5.85 -27.84
N CYS A 73 -10.54 -5.87 -26.58
CA CYS A 73 -9.20 -5.49 -26.21
C CYS A 73 -8.24 -6.68 -26.26
N ALA A 74 -7.04 -6.43 -26.80
CA ALA A 74 -5.95 -7.39 -26.74
C ALA A 74 -5.39 -7.48 -25.32
N THR A 75 -4.81 -8.65 -24.98
CA THR A 75 -4.18 -8.88 -23.68
C THR A 75 -2.72 -9.29 -23.86
N PRO A 76 -1.87 -9.19 -22.82
CA PRO A 76 -0.50 -9.69 -22.88
C PRO A 76 -0.44 -11.21 -23.10
N THR A 77 -1.52 -11.93 -22.80
CA THR A 77 -1.58 -13.38 -22.93
C THR A 77 -2.11 -13.76 -24.32
N PRO A 78 -1.34 -14.48 -25.14
CA PRO A 78 -1.79 -14.90 -26.47
C PRO A 78 -3.11 -15.67 -26.41
N GLY A 79 -4.04 -15.30 -27.28
CA GLY A 79 -5.36 -15.93 -27.39
C GLY A 79 -6.33 -15.61 -26.27
N VAL A 80 -5.99 -14.72 -25.32
CA VAL A 80 -6.98 -14.22 -24.34
C VAL A 80 -7.47 -12.86 -24.80
N LEU A 81 -8.78 -12.71 -24.92
CA LEU A 81 -9.46 -11.49 -25.33
C LEU A 81 -10.36 -10.98 -24.21
N VAL A 82 -10.59 -9.66 -24.21
CA VAL A 82 -11.56 -9.01 -23.32
C VAL A 82 -12.59 -8.28 -24.16
N HIS A 83 -13.86 -8.67 -24.05
CA HIS A 83 -14.99 -7.92 -24.55
C HIS A 83 -15.46 -6.94 -23.48
N LEU A 84 -15.45 -5.66 -23.82
CA LEU A 84 -15.79 -4.57 -22.93
C LEU A 84 -17.03 -3.85 -23.45
N GLN A 85 -18.01 -3.71 -22.57
CA GLN A 85 -19.30 -3.11 -22.87
C GLN A 85 -19.70 -2.15 -21.74
N ASP A 86 -20.16 -0.95 -22.11
CA ASP A 86 -20.71 0.00 -21.15
C ASP A 86 -22.05 -0.50 -20.60
N VAL A 87 -22.23 -0.32 -19.29
CA VAL A 87 -23.44 -0.71 -18.56
C VAL A 87 -24.17 0.56 -18.16
N PRO A 88 -25.41 0.80 -18.64
CA PRO A 88 -26.19 1.95 -18.21
C PRO A 88 -26.59 1.82 -16.73
N PRO A 89 -26.94 2.94 -16.06
CA PRO A 89 -27.48 2.92 -14.70
C PRO A 89 -28.65 1.94 -14.56
N GLY A 90 -28.57 1.04 -13.59
CA GLY A 90 -29.57 -0.01 -13.37
C GLY A 90 -29.35 -0.77 -12.07
N GLU A 91 -30.05 -1.90 -11.89
CA GLU A 91 -29.98 -2.70 -10.65
C GLU A 91 -28.57 -3.23 -10.36
N GLN A 92 -27.84 -3.64 -11.39
CA GLN A 92 -26.49 -4.21 -11.27
C GLN A 92 -25.43 -3.14 -10.93
N CYS A 93 -25.48 -1.99 -11.61
CA CYS A 93 -24.62 -0.84 -11.35
C CYS A 93 -25.51 0.43 -11.27
N PRO A 94 -25.82 0.93 -10.06
CA PRO A 94 -26.76 2.05 -9.88
C PRO A 94 -26.39 3.36 -10.60
N HIS A 95 -25.10 3.57 -10.86
CA HIS A 95 -24.59 4.75 -11.58
C HIS A 95 -23.99 4.40 -12.94
N GLY A 96 -24.31 3.21 -13.45
CA GLY A 96 -23.70 2.66 -14.65
C GLY A 96 -22.26 2.23 -14.39
N GLY A 97 -21.52 1.95 -15.45
CA GLY A 97 -20.16 1.45 -15.38
C GLY A 97 -19.85 0.66 -16.65
N HIS A 98 -19.13 -0.44 -16.50
CA HIS A 98 -18.86 -1.35 -17.60
C HIS A 98 -18.90 -2.80 -17.12
N VAL A 99 -18.98 -3.71 -18.08
CA VAL A 99 -18.76 -5.14 -17.88
C VAL A 99 -17.59 -5.58 -18.77
N SER A 100 -16.65 -6.30 -18.16
CA SER A 100 -15.49 -6.90 -18.80
C SER A 100 -15.70 -8.41 -18.84
N ARG A 101 -15.85 -8.96 -20.03
CA ARG A 101 -15.95 -10.40 -20.28
C ARG A 101 -14.62 -10.89 -20.83
N ALA A 102 -14.03 -11.90 -20.23
CA ALA A 102 -12.74 -12.44 -20.65
C ALA A 102 -12.83 -13.93 -20.93
N GLY A 103 -12.05 -14.36 -21.91
CA GLY A 103 -12.00 -15.75 -22.32
C GLY A 103 -10.86 -16.02 -23.29
N GLN A 104 -10.66 -17.30 -23.58
CA GLN A 104 -9.68 -17.72 -24.56
C GLN A 104 -10.38 -17.85 -25.91
N ASP A 105 -9.87 -17.20 -26.94
CA ASP A 105 -10.24 -17.41 -28.33
C ASP A 105 -9.78 -18.82 -28.74
N VAL A 106 -10.72 -19.77 -28.72
CA VAL A 106 -10.44 -21.19 -28.94
C VAL A 106 -10.34 -21.47 -30.43
N ASN A 107 -11.06 -20.71 -31.25
CA ASN A 107 -11.17 -20.96 -32.68
C ASN A 107 -10.23 -20.09 -33.54
N GLY A 108 -9.56 -19.11 -32.94
CA GLY A 108 -8.53 -18.26 -33.53
C GLY A 108 -9.09 -17.22 -34.51
N ASN A 109 -10.32 -16.76 -34.30
CA ASN A 109 -10.98 -15.80 -35.19
C ASN A 109 -10.89 -14.33 -34.72
N ASP A 110 -10.12 -14.07 -33.67
CA ASP A 110 -9.92 -12.75 -33.04
C ASP A 110 -11.23 -12.10 -32.57
N LEU A 111 -12.23 -12.92 -32.24
CA LEU A 111 -13.48 -12.54 -31.59
C LEU A 111 -13.62 -13.32 -30.29
N LEU A 112 -14.32 -12.75 -29.32
CA LEU A 112 -14.67 -13.45 -28.08
C LEU A 112 -16.15 -13.83 -28.13
N GLU A 113 -16.42 -15.09 -28.42
CA GLU A 113 -17.78 -15.62 -28.54
C GLU A 113 -18.37 -15.98 -27.17
N ASP A 114 -19.70 -16.01 -27.04
CA ASP A 114 -20.40 -16.33 -25.77
C ASP A 114 -19.97 -17.66 -25.14
N ASN A 115 -19.62 -18.65 -25.97
CA ASN A 115 -19.11 -19.95 -25.52
C ASN A 115 -17.63 -19.94 -25.08
N GLU A 116 -16.90 -18.88 -25.36
CA GLU A 116 -15.49 -18.71 -25.00
C GLU A 116 -15.31 -17.88 -23.73
N ILE A 117 -16.33 -17.11 -23.36
CA ILE A 117 -16.35 -16.31 -22.14
C ILE A 117 -16.29 -17.23 -20.92
N THR A 118 -15.21 -17.11 -20.16
CA THR A 118 -14.99 -17.86 -18.91
C THR A 118 -15.13 -16.99 -17.67
N ARG A 119 -15.04 -15.67 -17.85
CA ARG A 119 -15.11 -14.70 -16.76
C ARG A 119 -15.90 -13.46 -17.16
N GLU A 120 -16.69 -12.94 -16.22
CA GLU A 120 -17.41 -11.68 -16.36
C GLU A 120 -17.22 -10.86 -15.07
N VAL A 121 -16.87 -9.59 -15.22
CA VAL A 121 -16.56 -8.68 -14.12
C VAL A 121 -17.22 -7.34 -14.36
N TYR A 122 -17.97 -6.86 -13.38
CA TYR A 122 -18.59 -5.55 -13.41
C TYR A 122 -17.71 -4.51 -12.71
N GLY A 123 -17.40 -3.42 -13.41
CA GLY A 123 -16.74 -2.24 -12.86
C GLY A 123 -17.74 -1.10 -12.75
N CYS A 124 -18.47 -1.04 -11.62
CA CYS A 124 -19.50 -0.03 -11.44
C CYS A 124 -18.88 1.33 -11.15
N ALA A 125 -19.38 2.37 -11.81
CA ALA A 125 -19.00 3.73 -11.50
C ALA A 125 -19.53 4.14 -10.13
N GLU A 126 -18.73 4.86 -9.36
CA GLU A 126 -19.19 5.49 -8.13
C GLU A 126 -19.85 6.84 -8.40
N SER A 127 -20.75 7.25 -7.51
CA SER A 127 -21.36 8.57 -7.59
C SER A 127 -20.31 9.67 -7.46
N ALA A 128 -20.26 10.58 -8.42
CA ALA A 128 -19.38 11.76 -8.40
C ALA A 128 -19.70 12.74 -7.26
N SER A 129 -20.85 12.61 -6.57
CA SER A 129 -21.33 13.57 -5.58
C SER A 129 -21.18 13.08 -4.14
N ARG A 130 -20.01 12.52 -3.77
CA ARG A 130 -19.73 12.18 -2.38
C ARG A 130 -18.94 13.29 -1.72
N GLN A 131 -19.42 13.73 -0.55
CA GLN A 131 -18.67 14.65 0.29
C GLN A 131 -17.36 13.96 0.67
N VAL A 132 -16.24 14.52 0.22
CA VAL A 132 -14.94 14.10 0.75
C VAL A 132 -14.86 14.65 2.18
N LEU A 133 -14.60 13.76 3.12
CA LEU A 133 -14.37 14.06 4.52
C LEU A 133 -12.88 13.95 4.79
N HIS A 134 -12.45 14.62 5.84
CA HIS A 134 -11.12 14.46 6.39
C HIS A 134 -11.20 14.33 7.90
N ARG A 135 -10.24 13.63 8.49
CA ARG A 135 -10.04 13.60 9.94
C ARG A 135 -8.55 13.62 10.26
N THR A 136 -8.25 14.08 11.46
CA THR A 136 -6.89 14.04 11.99
C THR A 136 -6.78 12.98 13.07
N ARG A 137 -5.70 12.20 13.02
CA ARG A 137 -5.32 11.28 14.09
C ARG A 137 -3.99 11.70 14.63
N HIS A 138 -4.00 12.26 15.83
CA HIS A 138 -2.78 12.67 16.49
C HIS A 138 -2.23 11.55 17.37
N GLN A 139 -0.97 11.22 17.18
CA GLN A 139 -0.21 10.37 18.07
C GLN A 139 0.83 11.22 18.80
N PRO A 140 0.64 11.43 20.12
CA PRO A 140 1.63 12.07 20.95
C PRO A 140 2.96 11.32 20.88
N PRO A 141 4.09 12.02 21.08
CA PRO A 141 5.39 11.38 21.08
C PRO A 141 5.48 10.35 22.20
N GLY A 142 6.04 9.17 21.90
CA GLY A 142 6.37 8.17 22.91
C GLY A 142 7.57 8.63 23.74
N GLY A 143 7.31 9.39 24.81
CA GLY A 143 8.35 9.89 25.72
C GLY A 143 8.85 11.30 25.41
N HIS A 144 10.00 11.67 26.00
CA HIS A 144 10.64 12.97 25.73
C HIS A 144 11.35 12.94 24.38
N VAL A 145 10.68 13.44 23.34
CA VAL A 145 11.27 13.58 22.01
C VAL A 145 11.93 14.95 21.89
N PRO A 146 13.18 15.04 21.38
CA PRO A 146 13.86 16.33 21.18
C PRO A 146 13.05 17.29 20.29
N PRO A 147 13.14 18.62 20.50
CA PRO A 147 12.32 19.63 19.81
C PRO A 147 12.33 19.58 18.27
N TRP A 148 13.38 19.01 17.68
CA TRP A 148 13.61 18.94 16.24
C TRP A 148 13.06 17.68 15.55
N LEU A 149 12.58 16.67 16.30
CA LEU A 149 11.77 15.61 15.71
C LEU A 149 10.35 15.74 16.19
N CYS A 150 9.48 16.29 15.34
CA CYS A 150 8.03 16.26 15.50
C CYS A 150 7.66 16.30 16.98
N SER A 151 8.13 17.32 17.71
CA SER A 151 8.22 17.30 19.18
C SER A 151 6.87 17.22 19.86
N TRP A 152 5.83 17.45 19.06
CA TRP A 152 4.44 17.39 19.40
C TRP A 152 3.83 16.02 19.12
N GLY A 153 4.56 15.09 18.52
CA GLY A 153 4.05 13.84 17.95
C GLY A 153 3.83 13.94 16.45
N ARG A 154 3.28 12.88 15.85
CA ARG A 154 2.83 12.88 14.45
C ARG A 154 1.33 13.01 14.38
N THR A 155 0.86 13.78 13.41
CA THR A 155 -0.57 13.85 13.10
C THR A 155 -0.79 13.33 11.70
N TRP A 156 -1.57 12.27 11.56
CA TRP A 156 -2.05 11.83 10.26
C TRP A 156 -3.27 12.65 9.88
N VAL A 157 -3.29 13.13 8.65
CA VAL A 157 -4.47 13.70 8.01
C VAL A 157 -4.93 12.70 6.99
N GLU A 158 -6.13 12.20 7.21
CA GLU A 158 -6.78 11.21 6.36
C GLU A 158 -7.93 11.86 5.64
N ALA A 159 -8.13 11.45 4.39
CA ALA A 159 -9.22 11.93 3.57
C ALA A 159 -9.79 10.81 2.71
N GLY A 160 -11.09 10.89 2.46
CA GLY A 160 -11.82 9.91 1.65
C GLY A 160 -13.27 10.33 1.43
N PRO A 161 -13.98 9.69 0.49
CA PRO A 161 -15.40 9.92 0.31
C PRO A 161 -16.20 9.34 1.48
N ASP A 162 -17.24 10.03 1.92
CA ASP A 162 -18.30 9.46 2.76
C ASP A 162 -19.11 8.47 1.90
N ALA A 163 -18.64 7.23 1.86
CA ALA A 163 -19.14 6.19 0.98
C ALA A 163 -20.47 5.63 1.48
N ASN A 164 -20.63 5.56 2.81
CA ASN A 164 -21.84 5.04 3.46
C ASN A 164 -22.83 6.14 3.89
N GLY A 165 -22.48 7.43 3.74
CA GLY A 165 -23.35 8.57 4.06
C GLY A 165 -23.50 8.80 5.56
N SER A 166 -22.56 8.32 6.38
CA SER A 166 -22.59 8.45 7.85
C SER A 166 -22.23 9.86 8.32
N GLY A 167 -21.61 10.68 7.45
CA GLY A 167 -21.04 11.97 7.81
C GLY A 167 -19.73 11.87 8.62
N LEU A 168 -19.18 10.66 8.77
CA LEU A 168 -17.87 10.40 9.37
C LEU A 168 -16.98 9.74 8.33
N LEU A 169 -15.66 9.98 8.42
CA LEU A 169 -14.69 9.22 7.63
C LEU A 169 -14.41 7.91 8.34
N ASP A 170 -14.87 6.79 7.81
CA ASP A 170 -14.57 5.45 8.31
C ASP A 170 -13.20 4.96 7.82
N ASP A 171 -12.65 3.92 8.44
CA ASP A 171 -11.31 3.40 8.11
C ASP A 171 -11.23 2.83 6.67
N ASP A 172 -12.31 2.21 6.18
CA ASP A 172 -12.45 1.68 4.83
C ASP A 172 -12.73 2.77 3.77
N GLU A 173 -13.03 3.98 4.20
CA GLU A 173 -13.30 5.11 3.33
C GLU A 173 -12.04 5.91 3.00
N VAL A 174 -10.97 5.78 3.78
CA VAL A 174 -9.70 6.49 3.56
C VAL A 174 -9.15 6.19 2.16
N ARG A 175 -8.90 7.22 1.37
CA ARG A 175 -8.29 7.14 0.01
C ARG A 175 -6.98 7.88 -0.09
N ALA A 176 -6.73 8.80 0.84
CA ALA A 176 -5.50 9.53 0.95
C ALA A 176 -5.14 9.67 2.42
N MET A 177 -3.89 9.44 2.75
CA MET A 177 -3.38 9.70 4.09
C MET A 177 -1.96 10.20 4.00
N GLU A 178 -1.69 11.28 4.71
CA GLU A 178 -0.35 11.82 4.85
C GLU A 178 -0.09 12.21 6.31
N SER A 179 1.19 12.28 6.69
CA SER A 179 1.57 12.64 8.06
C SER A 179 2.25 14.00 8.12
N VAL A 180 1.85 14.83 9.07
CA VAL A 180 2.50 16.11 9.38
C VAL A 180 3.16 16.09 10.76
N CYS A 181 4.24 16.85 10.87
CA CYS A 181 4.95 17.12 12.10
C CYS A 181 4.66 18.54 12.59
N ILE A 182 3.39 18.80 12.91
CA ILE A 182 2.86 20.09 13.35
C ILE A 182 2.23 19.92 14.72
N GLU A 183 2.37 20.94 15.59
CA GLU A 183 1.64 21.01 16.85
C GLU A 183 0.13 20.91 16.60
N PRO A 184 -0.58 19.93 17.19
CA PRO A 184 -2.00 19.69 16.87
C PRO A 184 -2.90 20.91 17.02
N ALA A 185 -2.60 21.79 17.98
CA ALA A 185 -3.34 23.03 18.22
C ALA A 185 -3.18 24.08 17.12
N ARG A 186 -2.13 23.97 16.29
CA ARG A 186 -1.82 24.87 15.18
C ARG A 186 -2.09 24.24 13.81
N LEU A 187 -2.44 22.95 13.80
CA LEU A 187 -2.73 22.24 12.57
C LEU A 187 -4.05 22.74 11.98
N MET A 188 -3.96 23.31 10.80
CA MET A 188 -5.11 23.60 9.97
C MET A 188 -5.17 22.57 8.85
N VAL A 189 -6.36 22.03 8.61
CA VAL A 189 -6.66 21.17 7.46
C VAL A 189 -7.74 21.85 6.65
N THR A 190 -7.49 22.02 5.35
CA THR A 190 -8.45 22.59 4.41
C THR A 190 -8.68 21.61 3.27
N GLN A 191 -9.83 21.76 2.61
CA GLN A 191 -10.22 20.93 1.50
C GLN A 191 -10.72 21.81 0.37
N ALA A 192 -10.34 21.47 -0.85
CA ALA A 192 -10.80 22.15 -2.05
C ALA A 192 -11.01 21.13 -3.20
N PRO A 193 -11.90 21.43 -4.16
CA PRO A 193 -11.99 20.64 -5.38
C PRO A 193 -10.66 20.65 -6.15
N GLU A 194 -10.29 19.48 -6.67
CA GLU A 194 -9.15 19.26 -7.57
C GLU A 194 -9.66 19.09 -9.00
N LEU A 195 -9.09 19.83 -9.94
CA LEU A 195 -9.45 19.73 -11.35
C LEU A 195 -8.76 18.51 -11.98
N ALA A 196 -9.34 18.00 -13.06
CA ALA A 196 -8.71 16.97 -13.87
C ALA A 196 -7.32 17.43 -14.33
N GLY A 197 -6.31 16.60 -14.08
CA GLY A 197 -4.91 16.93 -14.33
C GLY A 197 -3.95 15.83 -13.89
N ALA A 198 -2.68 16.18 -13.72
CA ALA A 198 -1.63 15.21 -13.43
C ALA A 198 -1.80 14.51 -12.06
N ALA A 199 -2.37 15.17 -11.05
CA ALA A 199 -2.57 14.57 -9.72
C ALA A 199 -3.77 13.61 -9.69
N CYS A 200 -4.87 14.02 -10.33
CA CYS A 200 -6.08 13.22 -10.50
C CYS A 200 -6.55 13.34 -11.95
N PRO A 201 -6.41 12.28 -12.78
CA PRO A 201 -6.77 12.34 -14.20
C PRO A 201 -8.22 12.75 -14.45
N GLN A 202 -9.12 12.40 -13.53
CA GLN A 202 -10.57 12.68 -13.62
C GLN A 202 -11.03 13.75 -12.63
N GLY A 203 -10.10 14.46 -11.99
CA GLY A 203 -10.39 15.42 -10.93
C GLY A 203 -10.66 14.73 -9.59
N GLY A 204 -11.11 15.49 -8.61
CA GLY A 204 -11.45 14.98 -7.28
C GLY A 204 -11.42 16.05 -6.20
N ALA A 205 -10.89 15.70 -5.04
CA ALA A 205 -10.64 16.65 -3.96
C ALA A 205 -9.17 16.64 -3.56
N ARG A 206 -8.64 17.82 -3.23
CA ARG A 206 -7.37 17.95 -2.53
C ARG A 206 -7.61 18.32 -1.07
N VAL A 207 -6.86 17.70 -0.18
CA VAL A 207 -6.81 17.99 1.25
C VAL A 207 -5.44 18.51 1.59
N GLN A 208 -5.38 19.69 2.17
CA GLN A 208 -4.16 20.42 2.44
C GLN A 208 -4.01 20.56 3.95
N ALA A 209 -2.78 20.37 4.44
CA ALA A 209 -2.48 20.50 5.85
C ALA A 209 -1.26 21.39 6.06
N GLY A 210 -1.34 22.24 7.08
CA GLY A 210 -0.33 23.25 7.32
C GLY A 210 -0.56 24.05 8.60
N VAL A 211 0.15 25.17 8.68
CA VAL A 211 0.03 26.13 9.78
C VAL A 211 -0.25 27.49 9.16
N ASP A 212 -1.44 28.03 9.42
CA ASP A 212 -1.81 29.41 9.10
C ASP A 212 -0.95 30.35 9.96
N ALA A 213 0.14 30.86 9.37
CA ALA A 213 1.18 31.58 10.07
C ALA A 213 0.90 33.10 10.10
N ASP A 214 0.19 33.61 9.10
CA ASP A 214 -0.20 35.01 9.01
C ASP A 214 -1.63 35.30 9.53
N GLY A 215 -2.42 34.26 9.80
CA GLY A 215 -3.72 34.32 10.44
C GLY A 215 -4.84 34.76 9.50
N ASP A 216 -4.67 34.57 8.18
CA ASP A 216 -5.66 34.96 7.17
C ASP A 216 -6.76 33.91 6.93
N GLY A 217 -6.61 32.72 7.53
CA GLY A 217 -7.55 31.60 7.41
C GLY A 217 -7.43 30.80 6.12
N VAL A 218 -6.34 30.94 5.37
CA VAL A 218 -6.07 30.24 4.11
C VAL A 218 -4.68 29.62 4.17
N LEU A 219 -4.54 28.36 3.77
CA LEU A 219 -3.21 27.74 3.64
C LEU A 219 -2.59 28.10 2.29
N GLY A 220 -1.57 28.97 2.30
CA GLY A 220 -0.88 29.42 1.09
C GLY A 220 0.64 29.22 1.12
N GLY A 221 1.24 28.93 -0.04
CA GLY A 221 2.69 28.97 -0.22
C GLY A 221 3.51 28.27 0.88
N PRO A 222 4.35 28.98 1.66
CA PRO A 222 5.19 28.39 2.72
C PRO A 222 4.44 27.74 3.90
N GLU A 223 3.14 28.00 4.05
CA GLU A 223 2.33 27.47 5.16
C GLU A 223 1.89 26.02 4.91
N LEU A 224 1.86 25.63 3.64
CA LEU A 224 1.47 24.31 3.20
C LEU A 224 2.58 23.31 3.52
N HIS A 225 2.28 22.36 4.40
CA HIS A 225 3.21 21.30 4.75
C HIS A 225 2.97 20.04 3.93
N MET A 226 1.71 19.78 3.54
CA MET A 226 1.40 18.72 2.58
C MET A 226 0.08 18.94 1.84
N THR A 227 -0.04 18.22 0.73
CA THR A 227 -1.27 18.07 -0.04
C THR A 227 -1.50 16.58 -0.31
N ALA A 228 -2.70 16.10 -0.01
CA ALA A 228 -3.16 14.76 -0.31
C ALA A 228 -4.33 14.83 -1.29
N PHE A 229 -4.49 13.83 -2.16
CA PHE A 229 -5.50 13.83 -3.22
C PHE A 229 -6.44 12.64 -3.13
N VAL A 230 -7.74 12.91 -3.14
CA VAL A 230 -8.81 11.90 -3.27
C VAL A 230 -9.36 12.01 -4.68
N CYS A 231 -8.89 11.16 -5.59
CA CYS A 231 -9.27 11.22 -7.00
C CYS A 231 -10.64 10.59 -7.27
N GLU A 232 -11.40 11.18 -8.19
CA GLU A 232 -12.71 10.73 -8.62
C GLU A 232 -12.65 9.58 -9.65
N THR A 233 -13.81 8.92 -9.81
CA THR A 233 -14.09 7.83 -10.78
C THR A 233 -13.25 6.57 -10.59
N LEU A 234 -13.63 5.77 -9.60
CA LEU A 234 -13.19 4.38 -9.50
C LEU A 234 -14.25 3.50 -10.18
N HIS A 235 -13.80 2.65 -11.09
CA HIS A 235 -14.59 1.50 -11.51
C HIS A 235 -14.43 0.42 -10.45
N THR A 236 -15.47 0.25 -9.64
CA THR A 236 -15.43 -0.57 -8.43
C THR A 236 -16.00 -1.95 -8.70
N PHE A 237 -15.18 -2.95 -8.40
CA PHE A 237 -15.63 -4.32 -8.24
C PHE A 237 -16.04 -4.56 -6.78
N TYR A 238 -17.18 -5.21 -6.58
CA TYR A 238 -17.70 -5.53 -5.25
C TYR A 238 -17.38 -6.98 -4.86
N GLY A 239 -16.72 -7.14 -3.70
CA GLY A 239 -16.36 -8.44 -3.14
C GLY A 239 -14.90 -8.81 -3.33
N ASP A 240 -14.54 -9.99 -2.83
CA ASP A 240 -13.19 -10.54 -2.99
C ASP A 240 -13.01 -11.13 -4.39
N TYR A 241 -11.87 -10.83 -5.02
CA TYR A 241 -11.54 -11.32 -6.35
C TYR A 241 -10.33 -12.25 -6.29
N THR A 242 -10.49 -13.48 -6.80
CA THR A 242 -9.39 -14.44 -6.92
C THR A 242 -8.99 -14.61 -8.37
N VAL A 243 -7.71 -14.42 -8.67
CA VAL A 243 -7.12 -14.63 -9.98
C VAL A 243 -6.45 -16.00 -10.02
N ARG A 244 -6.90 -16.89 -10.90
CA ARG A 244 -6.33 -18.24 -11.11
C ARG A 244 -5.87 -18.48 -12.54
N THR A 245 -6.44 -17.73 -13.48
CA THR A 245 -6.21 -17.88 -14.91
C THR A 245 -5.86 -16.53 -15.54
N PRO A 246 -5.27 -16.53 -16.74
CA PRO A 246 -5.10 -15.32 -17.54
C PRO A 246 -6.40 -14.57 -17.82
N ALA A 247 -7.52 -15.27 -18.02
CA ALA A 247 -8.82 -14.65 -18.22
C ALA A 247 -9.30 -13.91 -16.96
N ASP A 248 -9.06 -14.47 -15.76
CA ASP A 248 -9.38 -13.78 -14.51
C ASP A 248 -8.63 -12.45 -14.37
N LEU A 249 -7.35 -12.43 -14.75
CA LEU A 249 -6.51 -11.23 -14.72
C LEU A 249 -6.97 -10.22 -15.78
N ALA A 250 -7.23 -10.70 -17.00
CA ALA A 250 -7.65 -9.86 -18.12
C ALA A 250 -8.98 -9.15 -17.85
N ALA A 251 -9.92 -9.81 -17.16
CA ALA A 251 -11.20 -9.19 -16.79
C ALA A 251 -11.07 -8.01 -15.82
N LEU A 252 -9.93 -7.84 -15.14
CA LEU A 252 -9.66 -6.72 -14.22
C LEU A 252 -9.04 -5.49 -14.89
N GLN A 253 -8.76 -5.49 -16.19
CA GLN A 253 -7.98 -4.43 -16.86
C GLN A 253 -8.53 -3.00 -16.70
N ARG A 254 -9.84 -2.85 -16.47
CA ARG A 254 -10.50 -1.56 -16.23
C ARG A 254 -11.04 -1.37 -14.81
N ILE A 255 -10.70 -2.28 -13.89
CA ILE A 255 -11.07 -2.15 -12.48
C ILE A 255 -10.03 -1.26 -11.77
N SER A 256 -10.51 -0.19 -11.15
CA SER A 256 -9.65 0.74 -10.39
C SER A 256 -9.77 0.58 -8.89
N ARG A 257 -10.87 -0.03 -8.42
CA ARG A 257 -11.09 -0.36 -7.01
C ARG A 257 -11.64 -1.77 -6.85
N ILE A 258 -11.11 -2.49 -5.87
CA ILE A 258 -11.70 -3.72 -5.37
C ILE A 258 -12.22 -3.43 -3.96
N GLN A 259 -13.54 -3.39 -3.79
CA GLN A 259 -14.19 -3.33 -2.49
C GLN A 259 -14.20 -4.73 -1.86
N GLY A 260 -13.01 -5.16 -1.44
CA GLY A 260 -12.71 -6.51 -1.01
C GLY A 260 -11.21 -6.76 -1.09
N SER A 261 -10.84 -8.03 -1.17
CA SER A 261 -9.46 -8.49 -1.26
C SER A 261 -9.12 -8.94 -2.69
N LEU A 262 -7.90 -8.66 -3.13
CA LEU A 262 -7.33 -9.27 -4.33
C LEU A 262 -6.46 -10.46 -3.91
N VAL A 263 -6.78 -11.65 -4.41
CA VAL A 263 -6.05 -12.88 -4.09
C VAL A 263 -5.52 -13.52 -5.38
N LEU A 264 -4.20 -13.67 -5.49
CA LEU A 264 -3.57 -14.60 -6.42
C LEU A 264 -3.02 -15.76 -5.62
N SER A 265 -3.57 -16.95 -5.82
CA SER A 265 -3.09 -18.16 -5.15
C SER A 265 -3.02 -19.33 -6.10
N ASP A 266 -1.90 -20.06 -6.06
CA ASP A 266 -1.69 -21.30 -6.82
C ASP A 266 -1.97 -21.13 -8.33
N THR A 267 -1.63 -19.96 -8.90
CA THR A 267 -1.90 -19.64 -10.31
C THR A 267 -0.78 -20.12 -11.25
N SER A 268 -1.12 -20.33 -12.52
CA SER A 268 -0.17 -20.60 -13.60
C SER A 268 0.36 -19.32 -14.27
N LEU A 269 0.01 -18.14 -13.76
CA LEU A 269 0.47 -16.87 -14.31
C LEU A 269 1.96 -16.68 -14.06
N THR A 270 2.64 -16.12 -15.06
CA THR A 270 4.03 -15.69 -14.96
C THR A 270 4.17 -14.22 -14.57
N GLU A 271 3.15 -13.41 -14.83
CA GLU A 271 3.14 -12.00 -14.47
C GLU A 271 1.77 -11.53 -13.99
N LEU A 272 1.77 -10.56 -13.07
CA LEU A 272 0.62 -9.81 -12.63
C LEU A 272 0.84 -8.34 -12.98
N ARG A 273 0.02 -7.78 -13.87
CA ARG A 273 0.05 -6.37 -14.23
C ARG A 273 -1.34 -5.76 -14.13
N LEU A 274 -1.50 -4.80 -13.22
CA LEU A 274 -2.75 -4.04 -13.07
C LEU A 274 -2.44 -2.55 -12.89
N PRO A 275 -2.01 -1.84 -13.96
CA PRO A 275 -1.64 -0.44 -13.88
C PRO A 275 -2.80 0.48 -13.47
N GLY A 276 -4.04 0.09 -13.79
CA GLY A 276 -5.24 0.85 -13.44
C GLY A 276 -5.78 0.61 -12.03
N LEU A 277 -5.27 -0.40 -11.31
CA LEU A 277 -5.74 -0.72 -9.96
C LEU A 277 -5.15 0.27 -8.94
N ALA A 278 -6.00 1.13 -8.40
CA ALA A 278 -5.61 2.18 -7.47
C ALA A 278 -5.89 1.81 -6.02
N VAL A 279 -6.98 1.08 -5.74
CA VAL A 279 -7.39 0.80 -4.37
C VAL A 279 -7.87 -0.63 -4.16
N VAL A 280 -7.45 -1.24 -3.06
CA VAL A 280 -7.99 -2.49 -2.53
C VAL A 280 -8.41 -2.25 -1.08
N ASP A 281 -9.71 -2.31 -0.80
CA ASP A 281 -10.24 -1.91 0.51
C ASP A 281 -9.85 -2.88 1.63
N ARG A 282 -9.46 -4.11 1.28
CA ARG A 282 -8.96 -5.13 2.23
C ARG A 282 -7.52 -5.49 1.94
N SER A 283 -7.23 -6.76 1.69
CA SER A 283 -5.86 -7.28 1.51
C SER A 283 -5.52 -7.49 0.03
N VAL A 284 -4.25 -7.28 -0.32
CA VAL A 284 -3.66 -7.85 -1.53
C VAL A 284 -2.82 -9.05 -1.11
N ARG A 285 -3.15 -10.25 -1.60
CA ARG A 285 -2.47 -11.50 -1.21
C ARG A 285 -1.98 -12.25 -2.44
N LEU A 286 -0.66 -12.37 -2.58
CA LEU A 286 0.02 -13.09 -3.64
C LEU A 286 0.72 -14.29 -3.01
N LEU A 287 0.05 -15.45 -3.05
CA LEU A 287 0.41 -16.64 -2.26
C LEU A 287 0.75 -17.83 -3.16
N ASN A 288 1.82 -18.56 -2.87
CA ASN A 288 2.09 -19.88 -3.45
C ASN A 288 2.20 -19.93 -4.99
N ASN A 289 2.57 -18.84 -5.67
CA ASN A 289 2.61 -18.81 -7.13
C ASN A 289 3.99 -19.22 -7.65
N GLN A 290 4.12 -20.49 -8.06
CA GLN A 290 5.40 -21.10 -8.45
C GLN A 290 6.01 -20.53 -9.73
N LEU A 291 5.19 -19.97 -10.62
CA LEU A 291 5.62 -19.46 -11.93
C LEU A 291 5.66 -17.93 -12.01
N LEU A 292 5.16 -17.23 -10.99
CA LEU A 292 5.03 -15.77 -11.00
C LEU A 292 6.42 -15.13 -10.88
N THR A 293 6.90 -14.51 -11.94
CA THR A 293 8.21 -13.85 -12.01
C THR A 293 8.14 -12.34 -11.78
N GLN A 294 6.99 -11.72 -12.09
CA GLN A 294 6.83 -10.27 -12.02
C GLN A 294 5.47 -9.86 -11.45
N VAL A 295 5.48 -8.89 -10.54
CA VAL A 295 4.30 -8.17 -10.05
C VAL A 295 4.48 -6.69 -10.32
N ASP A 296 3.48 -6.08 -10.96
CA ASP A 296 3.49 -4.67 -11.36
C ASP A 296 2.13 -4.03 -11.07
N LEU A 297 2.07 -3.29 -9.96
CA LEU A 297 0.88 -2.57 -9.45
C LEU A 297 1.18 -1.07 -9.27
N PRO A 298 1.64 -0.36 -10.30
CA PRO A 298 2.24 0.97 -10.16
C PRO A 298 1.22 2.05 -9.75
N GLY A 299 -0.05 1.87 -10.12
CA GLY A 299 -1.15 2.76 -9.76
C GLY A 299 -1.69 2.57 -8.34
N LEU A 300 -1.24 1.52 -7.62
CA LEU A 300 -1.80 1.18 -6.31
C LEU A 300 -1.41 2.22 -5.26
N ARG A 301 -2.41 2.83 -4.62
CA ARG A 301 -2.25 3.91 -3.61
C ARG A 301 -2.74 3.50 -2.22
N PHE A 302 -3.68 2.56 -2.13
CA PHE A 302 -4.27 2.15 -0.87
C PHE A 302 -4.58 0.65 -0.81
N VAL A 303 -4.15 0.02 0.29
CA VAL A 303 -4.53 -1.33 0.73
C VAL A 303 -5.02 -1.21 2.18
N GLY A 304 -6.29 -1.54 2.43
CA GLY A 304 -6.90 -1.29 3.75
C GLY A 304 -6.40 -2.20 4.87
N ASP A 305 -6.11 -3.45 4.55
CA ASP A 305 -5.57 -4.43 5.49
C ASP A 305 -4.07 -4.68 5.20
N ASP A 306 -3.70 -5.90 4.82
CA ASP A 306 -2.33 -6.34 4.62
C ASP A 306 -1.99 -6.42 3.12
N PHE A 307 -0.76 -6.04 2.77
CA PHE A 307 -0.17 -6.36 1.48
C PHE A 307 0.82 -7.51 1.67
N GLU A 308 0.43 -8.69 1.21
CA GLU A 308 1.15 -9.93 1.41
C GLU A 308 1.64 -10.53 0.09
N VAL A 309 2.95 -10.75 0.02
CA VAL A 309 3.65 -11.42 -1.07
C VAL A 309 4.45 -12.58 -0.47
N SER A 310 3.83 -13.76 -0.46
CA SER A 310 4.32 -14.93 0.26
C SER A 310 4.48 -16.15 -0.63
N SER A 311 5.60 -16.85 -0.54
CA SER A 311 5.81 -18.15 -1.22
C SER A 311 5.70 -18.07 -2.75
N ASN A 312 6.34 -17.07 -3.37
CA ASN A 312 6.45 -16.95 -4.83
C ASN A 312 7.93 -17.14 -5.24
N PRO A 313 8.44 -18.38 -5.26
CA PRO A 313 9.88 -18.64 -5.37
C PRO A 313 10.49 -18.16 -6.69
N ALA A 314 9.70 -18.00 -7.77
CA ALA A 314 10.17 -17.48 -9.05
C ALA A 314 10.15 -15.95 -9.15
N LEU A 315 9.59 -15.24 -8.17
CA LEU A 315 9.37 -13.79 -8.22
C LEU A 315 10.72 -13.06 -8.17
N SER A 316 11.04 -12.34 -9.25
CA SER A 316 12.27 -11.54 -9.34
C SER A 316 12.02 -10.04 -9.27
N THR A 317 10.78 -9.60 -9.54
CA THR A 317 10.43 -8.17 -9.60
C THR A 317 9.09 -7.92 -8.94
N LEU A 318 9.09 -6.98 -7.99
CA LEU A 318 7.92 -6.55 -7.24
C LEU A 318 7.84 -5.02 -7.28
N GLN A 319 6.86 -4.50 -8.01
CA GLN A 319 6.51 -3.09 -8.08
C GLN A 319 5.11 -2.87 -7.51
N ALA A 320 4.98 -1.94 -6.57
CA ALA A 320 3.70 -1.53 -6.03
C ALA A 320 3.68 -0.04 -5.66
N GLY A 321 2.69 0.67 -6.21
CA GLY A 321 2.55 2.11 -6.11
C GLY A 321 3.66 2.88 -6.83
N GLY A 322 3.72 4.19 -6.56
CA GLY A 322 4.81 5.05 -7.02
C GLY A 322 4.67 5.65 -8.42
N ALA A 323 3.64 5.29 -9.22
CA ALA A 323 3.43 5.88 -10.55
C ALA A 323 3.37 7.42 -10.53
N ASP A 324 2.81 8.00 -9.47
CA ASP A 324 2.61 9.45 -9.33
C ASP A 324 3.45 10.05 -8.18
N HIS A 325 4.51 9.36 -7.76
CA HIS A 325 5.28 9.68 -6.54
C HIS A 325 4.44 9.70 -5.24
N GLN A 326 3.19 9.22 -5.30
CA GLN A 326 2.32 9.12 -4.16
C GLN A 326 2.68 7.90 -3.31
N ARG A 327 2.49 8.05 -2.00
CA ARG A 327 2.68 7.00 -1.00
C ARG A 327 1.64 5.89 -1.23
N LEU A 328 2.06 4.64 -1.24
CA LEU A 328 1.17 3.49 -1.16
C LEU A 328 0.93 3.18 0.31
N PHE A 329 -0.25 3.52 0.80
CA PHE A 329 -0.64 3.25 2.17
C PHE A 329 -1.13 1.81 2.35
N VAL A 330 -0.61 1.13 3.37
CA VAL A 330 -1.05 -0.21 3.78
C VAL A 330 -1.53 -0.16 5.23
N GLY A 331 -2.84 -0.38 5.44
CA GLY A 331 -3.51 -0.11 6.71
C GLY A 331 -3.08 -0.98 7.88
N ARG A 332 -2.58 -2.17 7.60
CA ARG A 332 -1.97 -3.08 8.58
C ARG A 332 -0.49 -3.28 8.26
N GLY A 333 -0.10 -4.40 7.66
CA GLY A 333 1.29 -4.74 7.44
C GLY A 333 1.67 -5.02 6.00
N LEU A 334 2.96 -4.83 5.72
CA LEU A 334 3.62 -5.37 4.53
C LEU A 334 4.30 -6.69 4.91
N VAL A 335 3.99 -7.75 4.19
CA VAL A 335 4.58 -9.08 4.36
C VAL A 335 5.25 -9.48 3.06
N VAL A 336 6.56 -9.65 3.07
CA VAL A 336 7.35 -10.19 1.96
C VAL A 336 8.08 -11.42 2.49
N ASN A 337 7.55 -12.60 2.17
CA ASN A 337 7.99 -13.86 2.76
C ASN A 337 8.28 -14.93 1.70
N ASN A 338 9.37 -15.68 1.83
CA ASN A 338 9.63 -16.88 1.02
C ASN A 338 9.58 -16.59 -0.51
N ASN A 339 10.25 -15.52 -0.96
CA ASN A 339 10.39 -15.16 -2.37
C ASN A 339 11.87 -15.30 -2.79
N ASP A 340 12.33 -16.54 -2.96
CA ASP A 340 13.75 -16.89 -3.08
C ASP A 340 14.53 -16.17 -4.20
N GLN A 341 13.89 -15.77 -5.29
CA GLN A 341 14.52 -15.08 -6.43
C GLN A 341 14.42 -13.55 -6.36
N LEU A 342 13.75 -13.00 -5.34
CA LEU A 342 13.56 -11.56 -5.21
C LEU A 342 14.85 -10.93 -4.69
N ARG A 343 15.56 -10.21 -5.57
CA ARG A 343 16.87 -9.62 -5.24
C ARG A 343 16.82 -8.27 -4.55
N GLY A 344 15.74 -7.51 -4.73
CA GLY A 344 15.63 -6.16 -4.20
C GLY A 344 14.19 -5.69 -4.11
N LEU A 345 13.99 -4.61 -3.35
CA LEU A 345 12.68 -4.04 -3.05
C LEU A 345 12.51 -2.64 -3.66
N SER A 346 13.32 -2.26 -4.65
CA SER A 346 13.32 -0.89 -5.22
C SER A 346 11.95 -0.46 -5.76
N GLY A 347 11.13 -1.41 -6.20
CA GLY A 347 9.75 -1.15 -6.63
C GLY A 347 8.75 -0.90 -5.49
N LEU A 348 9.21 -0.91 -4.23
CA LEU A 348 8.40 -0.64 -3.03
C LEU A 348 8.72 0.71 -2.38
N LEU A 349 9.39 1.62 -3.11
CA LEU A 349 9.84 2.92 -2.60
C LEU A 349 8.75 3.72 -1.86
N SER A 350 7.53 3.67 -2.39
CA SER A 350 6.38 4.42 -1.88
C SER A 350 5.59 3.67 -0.81
N VAL A 351 5.89 2.40 -0.54
CA VAL A 351 5.09 1.57 0.36
C VAL A 351 5.27 2.00 1.81
N SER A 352 4.14 2.11 2.49
CA SER A 352 4.05 2.60 3.85
C SER A 352 3.05 1.79 4.67
N PRO A 353 3.51 0.68 5.28
CA PRO A 353 2.70 -0.06 6.24
C PRO A 353 2.54 0.73 7.54
N ARG A 354 1.34 0.72 8.09
CA ARG A 354 1.02 1.42 9.35
C ARG A 354 1.47 0.65 10.58
N VAL A 355 1.29 -0.67 10.58
CA VAL A 355 1.41 -1.51 11.77
C VAL A 355 2.69 -2.32 11.72
N ASN A 356 2.81 -3.26 10.78
CA ASN A 356 3.90 -4.24 10.78
C ASN A 356 4.69 -4.25 9.46
N LEU A 357 5.98 -4.56 9.56
CA LEU A 357 6.79 -4.96 8.41
C LEU A 357 7.41 -6.33 8.69
N LEU A 358 7.13 -7.30 7.83
CA LEU A 358 7.73 -8.63 7.85
C LEU A 358 8.50 -8.86 6.55
N LEU A 359 9.83 -8.97 6.67
CA LEU A 359 10.74 -9.38 5.60
C LEU A 359 11.37 -10.71 6.01
N MET A 360 10.82 -11.82 5.52
CA MET A 360 11.19 -13.16 5.98
C MET A 360 11.61 -14.09 4.86
N ASP A 361 12.63 -14.90 5.08
CA ASP A 361 12.98 -16.05 4.23
C ASP A 361 13.12 -15.70 2.72
N ASN A 362 13.64 -14.51 2.39
CA ASN A 362 13.92 -14.13 0.99
C ASN A 362 15.41 -14.34 0.70
N ALA A 363 15.79 -15.56 0.35
CA ALA A 363 17.19 -15.99 0.34
C ALA A 363 18.12 -15.14 -0.55
N SER A 364 17.63 -14.61 -1.68
CA SER A 364 18.41 -13.77 -2.59
C SER A 364 18.25 -12.26 -2.35
N LEU A 365 17.51 -11.83 -1.33
CA LEU A 365 17.30 -10.41 -1.06
C LEU A 365 18.61 -9.76 -0.62
N GLU A 366 19.12 -8.87 -1.45
CA GLU A 366 20.38 -8.17 -1.25
C GLU A 366 20.11 -6.68 -0.96
N PHE A 367 20.89 -6.13 -0.04
CA PHE A 367 20.98 -4.70 0.21
C PHE A 367 22.35 -4.42 0.81
N SER A 368 23.11 -3.52 0.19
CA SER A 368 24.47 -3.20 0.61
C SER A 368 24.51 -1.92 1.44
N PRO A 369 25.44 -1.80 2.41
CA PRO A 369 25.66 -0.54 3.12
C PRO A 369 25.91 0.63 2.16
N GLY A 370 25.25 1.76 2.41
CA GLY A 370 25.42 2.99 1.64
C GLY A 370 24.56 3.12 0.37
N GLU A 371 23.80 2.08 0.01
CA GLU A 371 22.77 2.18 -1.02
C GLU A 371 21.57 3.00 -0.53
N GLU A 372 20.86 3.65 -1.46
CA GLU A 372 19.60 4.31 -1.14
C GLU A 372 18.56 3.26 -0.73
N SER A 373 17.92 3.47 0.43
CA SER A 373 16.97 2.50 0.95
C SER A 373 15.78 2.31 -0.01
N PRO A 374 15.44 1.07 -0.39
CA PRO A 374 14.26 0.80 -1.21
C PRO A 374 12.93 0.98 -0.46
N LEU A 375 12.95 1.16 0.87
CA LEU A 375 11.75 1.31 1.70
C LEU A 375 11.70 2.71 2.34
N LEU A 376 11.87 3.76 1.53
CA LEU A 376 11.81 5.15 2.02
C LEU A 376 10.46 5.51 2.67
N GLY A 377 9.37 4.89 2.20
CA GLY A 377 8.04 5.05 2.76
C GLY A 377 7.82 4.40 4.14
N VAL A 378 8.76 3.58 4.62
CA VAL A 378 8.70 2.94 5.95
C VAL A 378 9.41 3.83 6.97
N ASP A 379 8.67 4.76 7.56
CA ASP A 379 9.22 5.71 8.54
C ASP A 379 8.74 5.44 9.99
N ASN A 380 7.53 4.91 10.16
CA ASN A 380 6.91 4.70 11.46
C ASN A 380 6.04 3.44 11.49
N LEU A 381 6.33 2.51 12.39
CA LEU A 381 5.55 1.30 12.59
C LEU A 381 4.84 1.34 13.94
N MET A 382 3.51 1.22 13.96
CA MET A 382 2.74 1.14 15.20
C MET A 382 2.88 -0.21 15.91
N GLY A 383 3.16 -1.26 15.14
CA GLY A 383 3.39 -2.62 15.63
C GLY A 383 4.88 -2.95 15.61
N SER A 384 5.20 -4.09 15.01
CA SER A 384 6.52 -4.71 15.06
C SER A 384 7.24 -4.71 13.70
N LEU A 385 8.56 -4.74 13.77
CA LEU A 385 9.45 -5.01 12.63
C LEU A 385 10.02 -6.42 12.77
N THR A 386 9.97 -7.21 11.71
CA THR A 386 10.65 -8.51 11.64
C THR A 386 11.46 -8.60 10.36
N VAL A 387 12.77 -8.78 10.50
CA VAL A 387 13.69 -9.07 9.39
C VAL A 387 14.41 -10.36 9.72
N ALA A 388 14.02 -11.47 9.07
CA ALA A 388 14.59 -12.76 9.41
C ALA A 388 14.81 -13.70 8.22
N GLY A 389 15.86 -14.52 8.26
CA GLY A 389 16.10 -15.54 7.23
C GLY A 389 16.43 -14.97 5.84
N ASN A 390 16.89 -13.73 5.73
CA ASN A 390 17.32 -13.14 4.46
C ASN A 390 18.84 -13.33 4.30
N ASP A 391 19.24 -14.50 3.80
CA ASP A 391 20.64 -14.96 3.83
C ASP A 391 21.63 -14.07 3.08
N ALA A 392 21.20 -13.38 2.02
CA ALA A 392 22.04 -12.49 1.20
C ALA A 392 22.05 -11.02 1.67
N LEU A 393 21.30 -10.68 2.72
CA LEU A 393 21.14 -9.31 3.19
C LEU A 393 22.38 -8.84 3.95
N HIS A 394 23.06 -7.78 3.49
CA HIS A 394 24.27 -7.25 4.14
C HIS A 394 24.03 -6.10 5.12
N ALA A 395 22.96 -5.33 4.92
CA ALA A 395 22.50 -4.21 5.76
C ALA A 395 20.96 -4.14 5.79
N LEU A 396 20.36 -3.27 6.61
CA LEU A 396 18.91 -3.14 6.71
C LEU A 396 18.37 -2.00 5.81
N PRO A 397 17.36 -2.25 4.95
CA PRO A 397 16.84 -1.26 4.01
C PRO A 397 15.79 -0.34 4.66
N LEU A 398 16.12 0.33 5.77
CA LEU A 398 15.12 1.03 6.62
C LEU A 398 15.54 2.44 7.06
N SER A 399 16.29 3.14 6.21
CA SER A 399 17.01 4.38 6.60
C SER A 399 16.12 5.50 7.19
N ASN A 400 14.82 5.49 6.93
CA ASN A 400 13.86 6.47 7.43
C ASN A 400 13.08 6.02 8.67
N LEU A 401 13.23 4.76 9.10
CA LEU A 401 12.50 4.20 10.23
C LEU A 401 13.02 4.80 11.54
N PHE A 402 12.22 5.65 12.17
CA PHE A 402 12.60 6.35 13.42
C PHE A 402 11.81 5.86 14.65
N HIS A 403 10.70 5.12 14.47
CA HIS A 403 9.87 4.61 15.57
C HIS A 403 9.26 3.24 15.27
N VAL A 404 9.30 2.37 16.29
CA VAL A 404 8.58 1.09 16.32
C VAL A 404 7.79 0.99 17.63
N GLY A 405 6.47 0.83 17.54
CA GLY A 405 5.56 0.86 18.69
C GLY A 405 5.65 -0.38 19.56
N GLU A 406 5.91 -1.54 18.97
CA GLU A 406 6.10 -2.81 19.66
C GLU A 406 7.57 -3.25 19.56
N SER A 407 7.87 -4.39 18.93
CA SER A 407 9.18 -5.01 19.00
C SER A 407 9.89 -5.05 17.66
N ILE A 408 11.22 -5.11 17.69
CA ILE A 408 12.07 -5.37 16.55
C ILE A 408 12.70 -6.76 16.71
N LEU A 409 12.55 -7.60 15.70
CA LEU A 409 13.22 -8.90 15.58
C LEU A 409 14.12 -8.89 14.34
N ILE A 410 15.43 -9.06 14.54
CA ILE A 410 16.43 -9.21 13.49
C ILE A 410 17.14 -10.53 13.71
N ALA A 411 16.74 -11.55 12.93
CA ALA A 411 17.19 -12.91 13.21
C ALA A 411 17.63 -13.71 11.99
N ARG A 412 18.67 -14.54 12.12
CA ARG A 412 19.05 -15.50 11.07
C ARG A 412 19.33 -14.86 9.71
N ASN A 413 19.88 -13.64 9.67
CA ASN A 413 20.33 -13.01 8.43
C ASN A 413 21.83 -13.27 8.30
N LYS A 414 22.20 -14.39 7.65
CA LYS A 414 23.56 -14.93 7.71
C LYS A 414 24.65 -13.96 7.23
N ALA A 415 24.38 -13.19 6.18
CA ALA A 415 25.33 -12.24 5.61
C ALA A 415 25.26 -10.81 6.19
N LEU A 416 24.37 -10.57 7.15
CA LEU A 416 24.15 -9.25 7.75
C LEU A 416 25.37 -8.87 8.58
N ARG A 417 26.04 -7.79 8.18
CA ARG A 417 27.32 -7.37 8.77
C ARG A 417 27.17 -6.27 9.81
N SER A 418 26.25 -5.36 9.56
CA SER A 418 25.89 -4.26 10.45
C SER A 418 24.38 -4.06 10.44
N LEU A 419 23.87 -3.33 11.44
CA LEU A 419 22.49 -2.83 11.45
C LEU A 419 22.35 -1.49 10.73
N ASP A 420 23.33 -1.13 9.88
CA ASP A 420 23.26 0.11 9.10
C ASP A 420 21.95 0.21 8.33
N GLY A 421 21.40 1.41 8.33
CA GLY A 421 20.07 1.67 7.81
C GLY A 421 18.95 1.47 8.82
N LEU A 422 19.19 0.97 10.04
CA LEU A 422 18.20 0.96 11.12
C LEU A 422 18.57 1.99 12.20
N ASN A 423 17.89 3.13 12.22
CA ASN A 423 18.15 4.22 13.18
C ASN A 423 16.90 4.62 14.00
N PRO A 424 16.22 3.68 14.70
CA PRO A 424 15.05 4.00 15.51
C PRO A 424 15.47 4.78 16.74
N TRP A 425 14.69 5.81 17.08
CA TRP A 425 14.92 6.61 18.28
C TRP A 425 14.23 5.99 19.49
N THR A 426 13.16 5.24 19.23
CA THR A 426 12.30 4.63 20.25
C THR A 426 11.79 3.28 19.77
N ILE A 427 11.82 2.30 20.66
CA ILE A 427 11.19 0.99 20.52
C ILE A 427 10.31 0.79 21.75
N GLY A 428 9.00 0.67 21.58
CA GLY A 428 8.08 0.57 22.71
C GLY A 428 8.18 -0.76 23.48
N GLY A 429 8.46 -1.84 22.75
CA GLY A 429 8.63 -3.21 23.25
C GLY A 429 10.09 -3.63 23.36
N GLY A 430 10.42 -4.77 22.74
CA GLY A 430 11.74 -5.39 22.81
C GLY A 430 12.56 -5.28 21.52
N LEU A 431 13.87 -5.45 21.66
CA LEU A 431 14.81 -5.59 20.56
C LEU A 431 15.46 -6.97 20.70
N ASP A 432 15.17 -7.84 19.74
CA ASP A 432 15.79 -9.15 19.60
C ASP A 432 16.71 -9.17 18.39
N ILE A 433 18.00 -9.41 18.65
CA ILE A 433 19.04 -9.59 17.65
C ILE A 433 19.59 -11.01 17.84
N SER A 434 19.19 -11.94 16.99
CA SER A 434 19.52 -13.36 17.19
C SER A 434 20.08 -14.09 15.96
N ASP A 435 21.05 -14.97 16.16
CA ASP A 435 21.53 -15.89 15.13
C ASP A 435 22.04 -15.19 13.84
N ASN A 436 22.62 -13.97 13.93
CA ASN A 436 23.20 -13.27 12.77
C ASN A 436 24.72 -13.51 12.73
N GLU A 437 25.15 -14.54 11.99
CA GLU A 437 26.53 -15.07 12.02
C GLU A 437 27.61 -14.03 11.67
N ALA A 438 27.36 -13.15 10.70
CA ALA A 438 28.32 -12.15 10.22
C ALA A 438 28.22 -10.78 10.93
N LEU A 439 27.27 -10.61 11.86
CA LEU A 439 26.97 -9.33 12.50
C LEU A 439 28.08 -9.01 13.49
N HIS A 440 28.84 -7.95 13.21
CA HIS A 440 29.96 -7.50 14.05
C HIS A 440 29.78 -6.08 14.60
N GLU A 441 28.82 -5.32 14.07
CA GLU A 441 28.61 -3.91 14.43
C GLU A 441 27.11 -3.57 14.55
N ILE A 442 26.77 -2.78 15.57
CA ILE A 442 25.41 -2.28 15.84
C ILE A 442 25.37 -0.75 16.03
N ALA A 443 26.33 -0.03 15.41
CA ALA A 443 26.55 1.42 15.56
C ALA A 443 25.35 2.32 15.22
N SER A 444 24.41 1.81 14.42
CA SER A 444 23.18 2.52 14.07
C SER A 444 22.24 2.75 15.27
N LEU A 445 22.44 2.02 16.39
CA LEU A 445 21.57 2.09 17.57
C LEU A 445 21.98 3.13 18.62
N THR A 446 23.00 3.95 18.36
CA THR A 446 23.53 4.97 19.30
C THR A 446 22.53 6.00 19.79
N GLN A 447 21.42 6.21 19.07
CA GLN A 447 20.36 7.14 19.46
C GLN A 447 19.26 6.50 20.32
N LEU A 448 19.26 5.18 20.48
CA LEU A 448 18.21 4.45 21.19
C LEU A 448 18.33 4.67 22.70
N ARG A 449 17.30 5.29 23.28
CA ARG A 449 17.26 5.64 24.73
C ARG A 449 16.26 4.82 25.54
N HIS A 450 15.19 4.40 24.87
CA HIS A 450 14.06 3.72 25.47
C HIS A 450 13.85 2.36 24.81
N LEU A 451 13.85 1.33 25.64
CA LEU A 451 13.65 -0.06 25.27
C LEU A 451 13.10 -0.79 26.49
N SER A 452 12.11 -1.67 26.32
CA SER A 452 11.62 -2.49 27.44
C SER A 452 12.49 -3.74 27.64
N GLU A 453 12.86 -4.42 26.57
CA GLU A 453 13.57 -5.70 26.62
C GLU A 453 14.69 -5.74 25.59
N LEU A 454 15.89 -6.18 26.01
CA LEU A 454 17.02 -6.39 25.12
C LEU A 454 17.39 -7.88 25.11
N SER A 455 17.35 -8.50 23.94
CA SER A 455 17.77 -9.88 23.70
C SER A 455 18.83 -9.89 22.60
N VAL A 456 20.06 -10.26 22.94
CA VAL A 456 21.17 -10.41 21.98
C VAL A 456 21.70 -11.83 22.11
N LYS A 457 21.41 -12.67 21.12
CA LYS A 457 21.68 -14.11 21.20
C LYS A 457 22.41 -14.66 19.97
N GLY A 458 23.47 -15.44 20.15
CA GLY A 458 24.03 -16.23 19.05
C GLY A 458 24.57 -15.37 17.89
N ASN A 459 25.16 -14.21 18.19
CA ASN A 459 25.85 -13.38 17.21
C ASN A 459 27.37 -13.51 17.42
N PRO A 460 28.01 -14.57 16.86
CA PRO A 460 29.37 -14.95 17.22
C PRO A 460 30.43 -13.93 16.80
N ALA A 461 30.17 -13.07 15.81
CA ALA A 461 31.09 -12.04 15.35
C ALA A 461 30.98 -10.70 16.11
N LEU A 462 29.98 -10.54 16.97
CA LEU A 462 29.71 -9.29 17.70
C LEU A 462 30.64 -9.16 18.90
N THR A 463 31.42 -8.07 18.95
CA THR A 463 32.46 -7.89 19.98
C THR A 463 32.07 -6.96 21.12
N THR A 464 31.05 -6.11 20.93
CA THR A 464 30.63 -5.09 21.90
C THR A 464 29.15 -4.74 21.77
N LEU A 465 28.53 -4.28 22.87
CA LEU A 465 27.20 -3.62 22.85
C LEU A 465 27.29 -2.13 23.24
N GLU A 466 28.47 -1.51 23.15
CA GLU A 466 28.70 -0.11 23.52
C GLU A 466 27.85 0.90 22.74
N ASP A 467 27.41 0.56 21.53
CA ASP A 467 26.49 1.39 20.76
C ASP A 467 25.10 1.52 21.40
N LEU A 468 24.80 0.68 22.41
CA LEU A 468 23.62 0.78 23.27
C LEU A 468 23.90 1.49 24.60
N SER A 469 25.04 2.19 24.72
CA SER A 469 25.45 2.91 25.94
C SER A 469 24.48 3.98 26.41
N ALA A 470 23.57 4.45 25.54
CA ALA A 470 22.54 5.44 25.86
C ALA A 470 21.29 4.86 26.55
N LEU A 471 21.15 3.53 26.63
CA LEU A 471 20.05 2.87 27.31
C LEU A 471 20.12 3.11 28.82
N SER A 472 18.99 3.53 29.42
CA SER A 472 18.93 3.94 30.82
C SER A 472 18.26 2.91 31.74
N THR A 473 17.16 2.32 31.29
CA THR A 473 16.37 1.34 32.04
C THR A 473 15.92 0.22 31.12
N LEU A 474 15.91 -1.01 31.61
CA LEU A 474 15.32 -2.17 30.95
C LEU A 474 14.44 -2.94 31.94
N LYS A 475 13.49 -3.71 31.43
CA LYS A 475 12.83 -4.76 32.21
C LYS A 475 13.66 -6.03 32.16
N SER A 476 14.03 -6.45 30.96
CA SER A 476 14.80 -7.67 30.75
C SER A 476 16.05 -7.41 29.91
N LEU A 477 17.19 -7.94 30.36
CA LEU A 477 18.44 -8.00 29.62
C LEU A 477 18.86 -9.45 29.45
N ARG A 478 18.96 -9.91 28.20
CA ARG A 478 19.42 -11.25 27.84
C ARG A 478 20.56 -11.15 26.83
N VAL A 479 21.74 -11.62 27.20
CA VAL A 479 22.94 -11.64 26.36
C VAL A 479 23.51 -13.06 26.38
N LEU A 480 23.26 -13.80 25.32
CA LEU A 480 23.37 -15.26 25.27
C LEU A 480 24.27 -15.71 24.12
N ASP A 481 25.22 -16.60 24.36
CA ASP A 481 25.94 -17.32 23.31
C ASP A 481 26.63 -16.42 22.25
N ASN A 482 27.10 -15.22 22.62
CA ASN A 482 27.86 -14.34 21.72
C ASN A 482 29.36 -14.58 21.96
N ALA A 483 29.94 -15.51 21.19
CA ALA A 483 31.25 -16.09 21.47
C ALA A 483 32.40 -15.06 21.55
N SER A 484 32.42 -14.07 20.65
CA SER A 484 33.48 -13.02 20.62
C SER A 484 33.11 -11.74 21.35
N LEU A 485 32.04 -11.72 22.14
CA LEU A 485 31.63 -10.54 22.89
C LEU A 485 32.61 -10.30 24.05
N VAL A 486 33.35 -9.19 24.04
CA VAL A 486 34.36 -8.88 25.06
C VAL A 486 33.84 -7.87 26.10
N GLN A 487 32.85 -7.05 25.74
CA GLN A 487 32.30 -6.02 26.62
C GLN A 487 30.80 -5.79 26.40
N LEU A 488 30.08 -5.44 27.48
CA LEU A 488 28.68 -5.02 27.40
C LEU A 488 28.53 -3.53 27.07
N GLY A 489 29.39 -2.64 27.56
CA GLY A 489 29.35 -1.21 27.18
C GLY A 489 28.05 -0.44 27.52
N LEU A 490 27.17 -1.00 28.36
CA LEU A 490 25.89 -0.38 28.75
C LEU A 490 26.04 0.66 29.88
N THR A 491 26.84 1.70 29.64
CA THR A 491 27.34 2.60 30.70
C THR A 491 26.29 3.51 31.35
N ALA A 492 25.21 3.87 30.64
CA ALA A 492 24.12 4.66 31.21
C ALA A 492 23.01 3.80 31.85
N LEU A 493 23.14 2.47 31.80
CA LEU A 493 22.15 1.58 32.36
C LEU A 493 22.21 1.67 33.89
N HIS A 494 21.08 1.96 34.52
CA HIS A 494 20.98 2.10 35.98
C HIS A 494 19.89 1.23 36.60
N GLN A 495 19.03 0.59 35.79
CA GLN A 495 17.99 -0.31 36.29
C GLN A 495 17.64 -1.44 35.31
N VAL A 496 17.58 -2.66 35.82
CA VAL A 496 17.00 -3.87 35.20
C VAL A 496 16.14 -4.59 36.24
N ASP A 497 14.82 -4.68 36.03
CA ASP A 497 13.90 -5.04 37.13
C ASP A 497 13.16 -6.40 37.01
N GLN A 498 13.23 -7.09 35.85
CA GLN A 498 12.62 -8.41 35.67
C GLN A 498 13.67 -9.51 35.50
N ALA A 499 14.40 -9.53 34.38
CA ALA A 499 15.37 -10.60 34.08
C ALA A 499 16.75 -10.05 33.72
N PHE A 500 17.80 -10.68 34.25
CA PHE A 500 19.19 -10.40 33.88
C PHE A 500 19.88 -11.73 33.60
N GLU A 501 20.10 -12.02 32.32
CA GLU A 501 20.69 -13.26 31.86
C GLU A 501 21.90 -12.96 30.96
N VAL A 502 23.10 -13.31 31.42
CA VAL A 502 24.34 -13.14 30.67
C VAL A 502 25.09 -14.47 30.69
N THR A 503 24.89 -15.28 29.66
CA THR A 503 25.43 -16.65 29.64
C THR A 503 26.05 -17.05 28.31
N GLY A 504 27.07 -17.91 28.35
CA GLY A 504 27.66 -18.49 27.14
C GLY A 504 28.48 -17.51 26.30
N ASN A 505 28.85 -16.34 26.83
CA ASN A 505 29.65 -15.36 26.11
C ASN A 505 31.14 -15.61 26.41
N LEU A 506 31.78 -16.45 25.60
CA LEU A 506 33.07 -17.09 25.92
C LEU A 506 34.24 -16.11 26.09
N GLU A 507 34.19 -14.93 25.49
CA GLU A 507 35.22 -13.89 25.62
C GLU A 507 34.82 -12.75 26.56
N LEU A 508 33.62 -12.79 27.16
CA LEU A 508 33.13 -11.75 28.07
C LEU A 508 33.60 -12.07 29.49
N PRO A 509 34.37 -11.20 30.17
CA PRO A 509 34.74 -11.44 31.55
C PRO A 509 33.53 -11.55 32.47
N SER A 510 33.40 -12.66 33.21
CA SER A 510 32.28 -12.90 34.15
C SER A 510 32.17 -11.79 35.22
N CYS A 511 33.30 -11.21 35.61
CA CYS A 511 33.34 -10.11 36.57
C CYS A 511 32.73 -8.80 36.03
N LEU A 512 32.76 -8.54 34.71
CA LEU A 512 32.09 -7.37 34.12
C LEU A 512 30.57 -7.54 34.16
N ALA A 513 30.07 -8.73 33.80
CA ALA A 513 28.65 -9.06 33.90
C ALA A 513 28.15 -8.98 35.34
N THR A 514 28.92 -9.53 36.28
CA THR A 514 28.60 -9.51 37.73
C THR A 514 28.60 -8.09 38.28
N SER A 515 29.59 -7.27 37.91
CA SER A 515 29.68 -5.88 38.35
C SER A 515 28.52 -5.04 37.83
N LEU A 516 28.12 -5.23 36.57
CA LEU A 516 26.95 -4.57 36.01
C LEU A 516 25.67 -5.01 36.73
N ALA A 517 25.46 -6.32 36.89
CA ALA A 517 24.29 -6.83 37.61
C ALA A 517 24.17 -6.27 39.03
N ALA A 518 25.29 -6.18 39.76
CA ALA A 518 25.32 -5.63 41.10
C ALA A 518 24.93 -4.13 41.16
N SER A 519 25.18 -3.37 40.10
CA SER A 519 24.84 -1.94 40.04
C SER A 519 23.45 -1.65 39.49
N VAL A 520 22.92 -2.50 38.60
CA VAL A 520 21.67 -2.20 37.87
C VAL A 520 20.51 -3.14 38.19
N TYR A 521 20.74 -4.38 38.63
CA TYR A 521 19.68 -5.37 38.76
C TYR A 521 18.88 -5.21 40.06
N THR A 522 17.57 -5.06 39.95
CA THR A 522 16.65 -4.84 41.08
C THR A 522 15.54 -5.89 41.15
N GLY A 523 15.54 -6.88 40.26
CA GLY A 523 14.53 -7.94 40.18
C GLY A 523 14.73 -9.11 41.14
N ASP A 524 13.91 -10.15 40.97
CA ASP A 524 13.98 -11.37 41.77
C ASP A 524 15.28 -12.15 41.53
N ALA A 525 15.96 -12.56 42.60
CA ALA A 525 17.22 -13.32 42.49
C ALA A 525 17.12 -14.61 41.65
N GLY A 526 15.92 -15.18 41.50
CA GLY A 526 15.68 -16.35 40.64
C GLY A 526 15.66 -16.06 39.14
N GLN A 527 15.71 -14.78 38.73
CA GLN A 527 15.76 -14.32 37.34
C GLN A 527 17.12 -13.66 36.99
N LEU A 528 18.11 -13.79 37.89
CA LEU A 528 19.50 -13.41 37.67
C LEU A 528 20.33 -14.66 37.34
N HIS A 529 20.87 -14.71 36.12
CA HIS A 529 21.65 -15.83 35.62
C HIS A 529 22.91 -15.33 34.93
N ILE A 530 24.08 -15.65 35.52
CA ILE A 530 25.39 -15.35 34.95
C ILE A 530 26.21 -16.64 34.99
N SER A 531 26.54 -17.21 33.83
CA SER A 531 27.28 -18.48 33.75
C SER A 531 27.89 -18.73 32.38
N GLY A 532 28.98 -19.49 32.31
CA GLY A 532 29.59 -19.86 31.02
C GLY A 532 30.17 -18.68 30.24
N ASN A 533 30.59 -17.62 30.95
CA ASN A 533 31.41 -16.54 30.38
C ASN A 533 32.89 -16.73 30.79
N ASP A 534 33.78 -15.80 30.44
CA ASP A 534 35.22 -15.91 30.77
C ASP A 534 35.49 -15.64 32.26
N ASP A 535 35.62 -16.72 33.03
CA ASP A 535 36.00 -16.67 34.45
C ASP A 535 37.50 -16.44 34.69
N THR A 536 38.32 -16.45 33.64
CA THR A 536 39.78 -16.32 33.73
C THR A 536 40.28 -14.90 33.45
N ALA A 537 39.50 -14.10 32.73
CA ALA A 537 39.82 -12.70 32.46
C ALA A 537 39.82 -11.85 33.73
N THR A 538 40.79 -10.94 33.81
CA THR A 538 40.86 -9.94 34.86
C THR A 538 40.02 -8.72 34.46
N CYS A 539 39.00 -8.39 35.24
CA CYS A 539 38.41 -7.06 35.20
C CYS A 539 39.39 -6.08 35.83
N GLY A 540 39.92 -5.14 35.05
CA GLY A 540 40.75 -4.06 35.58
C GLY A 540 40.04 -3.27 36.69
N GLU A 541 40.81 -2.70 37.61
CA GLU A 541 40.30 -1.84 38.70
C GLU A 541 39.63 -0.55 38.20
#